data_AF-A0A6L9J5W0-F1
#
_entry.id   AF-A0A6L9J5W0-F1
#
_cell.length_a   1.000
_cell.length_b   1.000
_cell.length_c   1.000
_cell.angle_alpha   90.00
_cell.angle_beta   90.00
_cell.angle_gamma   90.00
#
_symmetry.space_group_name_H-M   'P 1'
#
loop_
_entity.id
_entity.type
_entity.pdbx_description
1 polymer ?
#
loop_
_entity_poly.entity_id
_entity_poly.type
_entity_poly.pdbx_seq_one_letter_code
_entity_poly.pdbx_strand_id
1 'polypeptide(L)'
;MTADNNDKNKQLVCPTCQFANSAGAETCAQCGSSLVITVPITPSAPKPSPAPPKIDRVKTLPNRVIFFVAGYPQPIVVENEANIVLGRKVPNEPFPTIDFTPYNAHGLGVSRRHALINVTDKTIQDLTSANGTWLNENRLLPGVPHPLRTGDQVRLGHLILFVSFHVTNFIMLKDTESESPPKLTPTYLTDTVIPYLRAIATAQKTIDALAQREESEISIANIEMAGPNLIRVQLNGATETVRWLLQQVAKWKVDNASVVAQYRALSQATTAPHESESTSDQTQTAIRDKKAELAQVLIKRVAPQVDADQSAVHHQNLATVLDTLIRTPLVITDNPPEK
;
A
#
# COMPACT_ATOMS: atom_id res chain seq x y z
N MET A 1 26.00 -47.11 36.79
CA MET A 1 24.62 -47.51 36.52
C MET A 1 23.71 -46.65 37.37
N THR A 2 22.93 -45.78 36.70
CA THR A 2 21.61 -45.19 37.07
C THR A 2 21.42 -44.62 38.48
N ALA A 3 20.79 -43.47 38.72
CA ALA A 3 20.30 -42.33 37.94
C ALA A 3 19.79 -41.32 38.99
N ASP A 4 19.92 -40.04 38.72
CA ASP A 4 19.34 -38.93 39.48
C ASP A 4 17.81 -39.08 39.69
N ASN A 5 17.33 -38.73 40.88
CA ASN A 5 15.93 -38.35 41.09
C ASN A 5 15.79 -37.55 42.39
N ASN A 6 15.96 -36.23 42.31
CA ASN A 6 15.58 -35.34 43.42
C ASN A 6 14.92 -34.06 42.88
N ASP A 7 13.74 -34.23 42.30
CA ASP A 7 12.89 -33.12 41.87
C ASP A 7 11.53 -33.26 42.57
N LYS A 8 11.46 -32.80 43.84
CA LYS A 8 10.20 -32.71 44.58
C LYS A 8 10.08 -31.38 45.33
N ASN A 9 9.25 -30.53 44.72
CA ASN A 9 8.21 -29.72 45.35
C ASN A 9 8.59 -28.32 45.87
N LYS A 10 8.95 -27.42 44.94
CA LYS A 10 8.88 -25.97 45.18
C LYS A 10 7.46 -25.48 44.85
N GLN A 11 6.57 -25.46 45.85
CA GLN A 11 5.20 -24.97 45.68
C GLN A 11 5.15 -23.45 45.49
N LEU A 12 4.29 -22.97 44.59
CA LEU A 12 4.12 -21.54 44.29
C LEU A 12 3.02 -20.96 45.17
N VAL A 13 3.37 -20.14 46.15
CA VAL A 13 2.39 -19.57 47.09
C VAL A 13 1.77 -18.30 46.50
N CYS A 14 0.44 -18.23 46.49
CA CYS A 14 -0.29 -17.07 45.98
C CYS A 14 -0.06 -15.84 46.88
N PRO A 15 0.40 -14.69 46.35
CA PRO A 15 0.65 -13.51 47.17
C PRO A 15 -0.64 -12.85 47.68
N THR A 16 -1.79 -13.10 47.04
CA THR A 16 -3.08 -12.47 47.38
C THR A 16 -3.83 -13.21 48.48
N CYS A 17 -3.83 -14.55 48.48
CA CYS A 17 -4.59 -15.35 49.45
C CYS A 17 -3.76 -16.42 50.19
N GLN A 18 -2.45 -16.49 49.91
CA GLN A 18 -1.49 -17.42 50.52
C GLN A 18 -1.74 -18.91 50.25
N PHE A 19 -2.66 -19.25 49.35
CA PHE A 19 -2.85 -20.63 48.92
C PHE A 19 -1.63 -21.19 48.17
N ALA A 20 -1.25 -22.43 48.47
CA ALA A 20 -0.14 -23.12 47.81
C ALA A 20 -0.61 -23.76 46.49
N ASN A 21 -0.04 -23.29 45.38
CA ASN A 21 -0.34 -23.78 44.04
C ASN A 21 0.79 -24.66 43.50
N SER A 22 0.49 -25.45 42.46
CA SER A 22 1.51 -26.20 41.73
C SER A 22 2.54 -25.26 41.08
N ALA A 23 3.79 -25.73 40.94
CA ALA A 23 4.92 -24.92 40.49
C ALA A 23 4.74 -24.24 39.11
N GLY A 24 3.82 -24.73 38.26
CA GLY A 24 3.50 -24.15 36.96
C GLY A 24 2.11 -23.49 36.87
N ALA A 25 1.45 -23.20 37.99
CA ALA A 25 0.14 -22.54 37.97
C ALA A 25 0.28 -21.06 37.57
N GLU A 26 -0.39 -20.66 36.48
CA GLU A 26 -0.42 -19.26 36.02
C GLU A 26 -1.47 -18.42 36.78
N THR A 27 -2.48 -19.08 37.36
CA THR A 27 -3.52 -18.47 38.19
C THR A 27 -3.73 -19.28 39.47
N CYS A 28 -4.15 -18.61 40.54
CA CYS A 28 -4.42 -19.24 41.82
C CYS A 28 -5.72 -20.05 41.78
N ALA A 29 -5.66 -21.34 42.10
CA ALA A 29 -6.81 -22.24 42.06
C ALA A 29 -7.91 -21.87 43.07
N GLN A 30 -7.59 -21.10 44.12
CA GLN A 30 -8.55 -20.75 45.16
C GLN A 30 -9.17 -19.36 45.01
N CYS A 31 -8.41 -18.36 44.53
CA CYS A 31 -8.92 -16.97 44.44
C CYS A 31 -8.87 -16.37 43.02
N GLY A 32 -8.32 -17.09 42.04
CA GLY A 32 -8.25 -16.65 40.65
C GLY A 32 -7.20 -15.58 40.32
N SER A 33 -6.40 -15.12 41.30
CA SER A 33 -5.34 -14.13 41.04
C SER A 33 -4.23 -14.69 40.14
N SER A 34 -3.67 -13.86 39.26
CA SER A 34 -2.52 -14.23 38.43
C SER A 34 -1.26 -14.42 39.28
N LEU A 35 -0.53 -15.50 39.04
CA LEU A 35 0.73 -15.83 39.71
C LEU A 35 1.95 -15.54 38.82
N VAL A 36 1.73 -14.99 37.62
CA VAL A 36 2.78 -14.61 36.68
C VAL A 36 3.42 -13.30 37.14
N ILE A 37 4.66 -13.36 37.65
CA ILE A 37 5.44 -12.19 38.02
C ILE A 37 6.11 -11.64 36.76
N THR A 38 5.53 -10.60 36.16
CA THR A 38 6.22 -9.82 35.12
C THR A 38 7.22 -8.88 35.77
N VAL A 39 8.51 -9.07 35.49
CA VAL A 39 9.56 -8.15 35.96
C VAL A 39 9.43 -6.83 35.20
N PRO A 40 9.28 -5.67 35.89
CA PRO A 40 9.31 -4.38 35.22
C PRO A 40 10.73 -4.07 34.74
N ILE A 41 10.89 -3.85 33.44
CA ILE A 41 12.15 -3.34 32.87
C ILE A 41 12.18 -1.83 33.13
N THR A 42 13.14 -1.37 33.91
CA THR A 42 13.37 0.06 34.16
C THR A 42 13.80 0.77 32.86
N PRO A 43 13.24 1.95 32.53
CA PRO A 43 13.67 2.69 31.35
C PRO A 43 15.03 3.35 31.60
N SER A 44 16.03 2.99 30.80
CA SER A 44 17.29 3.71 30.72
C SER A 44 17.08 5.02 29.94
N ALA A 45 17.62 6.12 30.44
CA ALA A 45 17.51 7.44 29.81
C ALA A 45 18.12 7.44 28.38
N PRO A 46 17.49 8.08 27.39
CA PRO A 46 17.98 8.06 26.01
C PRO A 46 19.19 8.98 25.84
N LYS A 47 20.28 8.41 25.34
CA LYS A 47 21.43 9.13 24.79
C LYS A 47 20.94 9.99 23.60
N PRO A 48 21.39 11.25 23.42
CA PRO A 48 20.96 12.06 22.28
C PRO A 48 21.46 11.42 20.97
N SER A 49 20.51 10.90 20.18
CA SER A 49 20.76 10.40 18.82
C SER A 49 20.98 11.58 17.89
N PRO A 50 21.93 11.51 16.93
CA PRO A 50 22.09 12.54 15.90
C PRO A 50 20.77 12.73 15.16
N ALA A 51 20.45 13.99 14.84
CA ALA A 51 19.24 14.35 14.12
C ALA A 51 19.13 13.53 12.81
N PRO A 52 17.95 12.95 12.52
CA PRO A 52 17.79 12.18 11.29
C PRO A 52 18.01 13.10 10.08
N PRO A 53 18.65 12.60 9.00
CA PRO A 53 18.68 13.34 7.75
C PRO A 53 17.23 13.66 7.34
N LYS A 54 16.99 14.87 6.85
CA LYS A 54 15.71 15.21 6.21
C LYS A 54 15.56 14.31 4.99
N ILE A 55 14.75 13.26 5.12
CA ILE A 55 14.39 12.38 4.01
C ILE A 55 13.23 13.05 3.29
N ASP A 56 13.46 13.39 2.01
CA ASP A 56 12.43 13.84 1.09
C ASP A 56 11.28 12.83 1.06
N ARG A 57 10.09 13.28 1.45
CA ARG A 57 8.87 12.48 1.45
C ARG A 57 8.39 12.30 0.02
N VAL A 58 8.73 11.17 -0.58
CA VAL A 58 7.89 10.52 -1.59
C VAL A 58 7.51 9.16 -1.04
N LYS A 59 6.43 9.09 -0.24
CA LYS A 59 5.80 7.81 0.11
C LYS A 59 5.05 7.31 -1.12
N THR A 60 5.74 6.54 -1.95
CA THR A 60 5.10 5.59 -2.88
C THR A 60 4.46 4.46 -2.06
N LEU A 61 3.36 3.92 -2.58
CA LEU A 61 2.68 2.72 -2.05
C LEU A 61 3.70 1.59 -1.83
N PRO A 62 3.46 0.66 -0.88
CA PRO A 62 4.40 -0.42 -0.63
C PRO A 62 4.56 -1.31 -1.86
N ASN A 63 5.69 -1.13 -2.56
CA ASN A 63 6.11 -2.00 -3.64
C ASN A 63 6.60 -3.31 -3.03
N ARG A 64 5.89 -4.41 -3.28
CA ARG A 64 6.33 -5.76 -2.94
C ARG A 64 6.88 -6.43 -4.19
N VAL A 65 8.11 -6.93 -4.10
CA VAL A 65 8.74 -7.73 -5.16
C VAL A 65 8.98 -9.12 -4.60
N ILE A 66 8.51 -10.13 -5.34
CA ILE A 66 8.62 -11.54 -4.98
C ILE A 66 9.56 -12.19 -5.98
N PHE A 67 10.53 -12.93 -5.47
CA PHE A 67 11.48 -13.70 -6.27
C PHE A 67 11.27 -15.18 -6.02
N PHE A 68 11.07 -15.94 -7.09
CA PHE A 68 11.00 -17.41 -7.05
C PHE A 68 12.31 -17.96 -7.59
N VAL A 69 13.15 -18.52 -6.71
CA VAL A 69 14.41 -19.14 -7.13
C VAL A 69 14.12 -20.54 -7.66
N ALA A 70 14.59 -20.86 -8.88
CA ALA A 70 14.34 -22.15 -9.49
C ALA A 70 14.88 -23.30 -8.62
N GLY A 71 14.05 -24.30 -8.37
CA GLY A 71 14.38 -25.45 -7.51
C GLY A 71 14.15 -25.21 -6.01
N TYR A 72 13.67 -24.03 -5.59
CA TYR A 72 13.38 -23.71 -4.19
C TYR A 72 11.91 -23.31 -4.02
N PRO A 73 11.16 -23.92 -3.07
CA PRO A 73 9.72 -23.68 -2.94
C PRO A 73 9.37 -22.39 -2.21
N GLN A 74 10.29 -21.86 -1.39
CA GLN A 74 10.06 -20.66 -0.58
C GLN A 74 10.45 -19.41 -1.39
N PRO A 75 9.51 -18.49 -1.65
CA PRO A 75 9.82 -17.24 -2.33
C PRO A 75 10.57 -16.27 -1.40
N ILE A 76 11.40 -15.42 -2.00
CA ILE A 76 11.99 -14.27 -1.31
C ILE A 76 11.05 -13.08 -1.52
N VAL A 77 10.63 -12.44 -0.44
CA VAL A 77 9.75 -11.27 -0.48
C VAL A 77 10.54 -10.05 -0.03
N VAL A 78 10.55 -9.01 -0.86
CA VAL A 78 11.11 -7.70 -0.53
C VAL A 78 9.99 -6.68 -0.57
N GLU A 79 9.89 -5.85 0.46
CA GLU A 79 8.86 -4.82 0.59
C GLU A 79 9.51 -3.45 0.79
N ASN A 80 8.94 -2.43 0.16
CA ASN A 80 9.31 -1.02 0.35
C ASN A 80 10.74 -0.64 -0.07
N GLU A 81 11.36 -1.44 -0.94
CA GLU A 81 12.69 -1.12 -1.49
C GLU A 81 12.57 -0.53 -2.89
N ALA A 82 13.11 0.67 -3.09
CA ALA A 82 13.15 1.30 -4.42
C ALA A 82 14.24 0.68 -5.31
N ASN A 83 15.34 0.22 -4.70
CA ASN A 83 16.51 -0.33 -5.36
C ASN A 83 16.90 -1.66 -4.70
N ILE A 84 16.80 -2.74 -5.46
CA ILE A 84 17.12 -4.09 -4.97
C ILE A 84 18.42 -4.54 -5.64
N VAL A 85 19.51 -4.57 -4.88
CA VAL A 85 20.78 -5.13 -5.33
C VAL A 85 20.74 -6.64 -5.15
N LEU A 86 20.89 -7.36 -6.24
CA LEU A 86 20.98 -8.83 -6.31
C LEU A 86 22.45 -9.24 -6.26
N GLY A 87 22.79 -10.19 -5.39
CA GLY A 87 24.17 -10.67 -5.35
C GLY A 87 24.42 -11.74 -4.32
N ARG A 88 25.69 -11.88 -3.93
CA ARG A 88 26.10 -12.79 -2.86
C ARG A 88 26.86 -12.02 -1.79
N LYS A 89 26.66 -12.41 -0.55
CA LYS A 89 27.41 -11.88 0.59
C LYS A 89 28.89 -12.26 0.51
N VAL A 90 29.74 -11.34 0.97
CA VAL A 90 31.16 -11.55 1.22
C VAL A 90 31.50 -10.94 2.58
N PRO A 91 32.38 -11.57 3.38
CA PRO A 91 32.86 -10.94 4.61
C PRO A 91 33.45 -9.55 4.34
N ASN A 92 33.15 -8.59 5.21
CA ASN A 92 33.67 -7.21 5.16
C ASN A 92 33.22 -6.36 3.97
N GLU A 93 32.17 -6.76 3.23
CA GLU A 93 31.54 -5.94 2.20
C GLU A 93 30.07 -5.61 2.57
N PRO A 94 29.52 -4.50 2.07
CA PRO A 94 28.10 -4.20 2.23
C PRO A 94 27.22 -5.32 1.67
N PHE A 95 26.17 -5.66 2.39
CA PHE A 95 25.24 -6.70 1.95
C PHE A 95 24.52 -6.25 0.67
N PRO A 96 24.30 -7.14 -0.31
CA PRO A 96 23.28 -6.91 -1.30
C PRO A 96 21.90 -6.88 -0.61
N THR A 97 20.92 -6.22 -1.23
CA THR A 97 19.53 -6.22 -0.74
C THR A 97 19.00 -7.65 -0.66
N ILE A 98 19.34 -8.50 -1.64
CA ILE A 98 19.08 -9.94 -1.60
C ILE A 98 20.39 -10.70 -1.71
N ASP A 99 20.70 -11.46 -0.67
CA ASP A 99 21.83 -12.40 -0.64
C ASP A 99 21.40 -13.77 -1.13
N PHE A 100 21.92 -14.19 -2.30
CA PHE A 100 21.65 -15.49 -2.88
C PHE A 100 22.61 -16.59 -2.39
N THR A 101 23.51 -16.33 -1.44
CA THR A 101 24.42 -17.35 -0.88
C THR A 101 23.72 -18.65 -0.44
N PRO A 102 22.52 -18.61 0.19
CA PRO A 102 21.76 -19.83 0.52
C PRO A 102 21.37 -20.71 -0.67
N TYR A 103 21.42 -20.17 -1.89
CA TYR A 103 21.03 -20.83 -3.14
C TYR A 103 22.24 -21.20 -4.01
N ASN A 104 23.39 -21.49 -3.38
CA ASN A 104 24.65 -21.81 -4.06
C ASN A 104 25.14 -20.71 -5.05
N ALA A 105 24.87 -19.45 -4.74
CA ALA A 105 25.20 -18.31 -5.61
C ALA A 105 26.67 -18.27 -6.04
N HIS A 106 27.62 -18.61 -5.15
CA HIS A 106 29.04 -18.65 -5.52
C HIS A 106 29.33 -19.71 -6.60
N GLY A 107 28.86 -20.95 -6.41
CA GLY A 107 29.06 -22.03 -7.37
C GLY A 107 28.33 -21.82 -8.69
N LEU A 108 27.21 -21.11 -8.67
CA LEU A 108 26.44 -20.74 -9.86
C LEU A 108 26.94 -19.47 -10.55
N GLY A 109 28.03 -18.86 -10.05
CA GLY A 109 28.69 -17.75 -10.72
C GLY A 109 28.05 -16.38 -10.47
N VAL A 110 27.31 -16.22 -9.38
CA VAL A 110 26.73 -14.93 -9.00
C VAL A 110 27.82 -14.02 -8.41
N SER A 111 28.02 -12.84 -8.98
CA SER A 111 28.86 -11.77 -8.45
C SER A 111 28.35 -11.18 -7.12
N ARG A 112 29.25 -10.54 -6.37
CA ARG A 112 28.97 -9.91 -5.06
C ARG A 112 27.85 -8.87 -5.14
N ARG A 113 27.96 -8.01 -6.16
CA ARG A 113 26.90 -7.13 -6.67
C ARG A 113 26.72 -7.52 -8.13
N HIS A 114 25.61 -8.16 -8.46
CA HIS A 114 25.42 -8.79 -9.77
C HIS A 114 24.52 -7.95 -10.66
N ALA A 115 23.35 -7.60 -10.15
CA ALA A 115 22.35 -6.82 -10.86
C ALA A 115 21.64 -5.87 -9.90
N LEU A 116 21.09 -4.81 -10.44
CA LEU A 116 20.24 -3.85 -9.74
C LEU A 116 18.85 -3.91 -10.36
N ILE A 117 17.82 -4.07 -9.53
CA ILE A 117 16.44 -3.81 -9.92
C ILE A 117 16.02 -2.45 -9.38
N ASN A 118 15.58 -1.56 -10.26
CA ASN A 118 14.85 -0.35 -9.88
C ASN A 118 13.36 -0.68 -9.92
N VAL A 119 12.72 -0.65 -8.75
CA VAL A 119 11.33 -1.08 -8.58
C VAL A 119 10.34 -0.02 -9.08
N THR A 120 10.71 1.25 -9.01
CA THR A 120 9.90 2.38 -9.50
C THR A 120 9.79 2.35 -11.02
N ASP A 121 10.93 2.23 -11.70
CA ASP A 121 11.03 2.23 -13.16
C ASP A 121 10.79 0.84 -13.76
N LYS A 122 10.72 -0.19 -12.90
CA LYS A 122 10.61 -1.62 -13.26
C LYS A 122 11.67 -2.00 -14.28
N THR A 123 12.92 -1.75 -13.93
CA THR A 123 14.07 -2.10 -14.78
C THR A 123 15.06 -2.99 -14.03
N ILE A 124 15.84 -3.76 -14.79
CA ILE A 124 16.99 -4.51 -14.32
C ILE A 124 18.24 -4.05 -15.08
N GLN A 125 19.35 -3.92 -14.37
CA GLN A 125 20.64 -3.51 -14.89
C GLN A 125 21.72 -4.48 -14.40
N ASP A 126 22.55 -5.00 -15.30
CA ASP A 126 23.74 -5.76 -14.92
C ASP A 126 24.80 -4.81 -14.35
N LEU A 127 25.34 -5.13 -13.17
CA LEU A 127 26.33 -4.31 -12.47
C LEU A 127 27.77 -4.74 -12.82
N THR A 128 28.06 -4.93 -14.10
CA THR A 128 29.35 -5.46 -14.58
C THR A 128 29.70 -6.79 -13.93
N SER A 129 28.74 -7.72 -13.94
CA SER A 129 28.92 -9.03 -13.33
C SER A 129 29.90 -9.90 -14.12
N ALA A 130 30.59 -10.81 -13.43
CA ALA A 130 31.62 -11.65 -14.04
C ALA A 130 31.05 -12.65 -15.05
N ASN A 131 29.86 -13.21 -14.77
CA ASN A 131 29.23 -14.19 -15.63
C ASN A 131 28.10 -13.60 -16.47
N GLY A 132 27.66 -12.36 -16.22
CA GLY A 132 26.57 -11.71 -16.93
C GLY A 132 25.21 -11.97 -16.32
N THR A 133 24.26 -11.11 -16.69
CA THR A 133 22.83 -11.23 -16.40
C THR A 133 22.07 -11.51 -17.69
N TRP A 134 21.06 -12.37 -17.63
CA TRP A 134 20.13 -12.62 -18.73
C TRP A 134 18.70 -12.33 -18.30
N LEU A 135 17.92 -11.77 -19.22
CA LEU A 135 16.48 -11.55 -19.09
C LEU A 135 15.79 -12.33 -20.20
N ASN A 136 14.94 -13.29 -19.84
CA ASN A 136 14.27 -14.18 -20.78
C ASN A 136 15.24 -14.78 -21.80
N GLU A 137 16.37 -15.32 -21.28
CA GLU A 137 17.50 -15.89 -22.02
C GLU A 137 18.26 -14.95 -22.97
N ASN A 138 17.92 -13.66 -23.01
CA ASN A 138 18.72 -12.65 -23.71
C ASN A 138 19.73 -12.02 -22.75
N ARG A 139 21.01 -12.03 -23.13
CA ARG A 139 22.08 -11.45 -22.30
C ARG A 139 21.99 -9.93 -22.30
N LEU A 140 22.02 -9.34 -21.11
CA LEU A 140 21.96 -7.89 -20.94
C LEU A 140 23.32 -7.24 -21.22
N LEU A 141 23.30 -6.00 -21.68
CA LEU A 141 24.51 -5.18 -21.76
C LEU A 141 24.83 -4.62 -20.36
N PRO A 142 26.07 -4.78 -19.85
CA PRO A 142 26.47 -4.23 -18.56
C PRO A 142 26.21 -2.72 -18.47
N GLY A 143 25.64 -2.28 -17.34
CA GLY A 143 25.37 -0.87 -17.09
C GLY A 143 24.17 -0.29 -17.85
N VAL A 144 23.48 -1.06 -18.70
CA VAL A 144 22.29 -0.59 -19.41
C VAL A 144 21.02 -1.09 -18.70
N PRO A 145 20.11 -0.20 -18.25
CA PRO A 145 18.82 -0.62 -17.71
C PRO A 145 17.93 -1.23 -18.81
N HIS A 146 17.34 -2.38 -18.52
CA HIS A 146 16.38 -3.07 -19.37
C HIS A 146 15.02 -3.20 -18.67
N PRO A 147 13.87 -3.05 -19.37
CA PRO A 147 12.56 -3.24 -18.78
C PRO A 147 12.39 -4.63 -18.17
N LEU A 148 11.79 -4.71 -16.98
CA LEU A 148 11.53 -5.94 -16.23
C LEU A 148 10.03 -6.02 -15.88
N ARG A 149 9.40 -7.16 -16.13
CA ARG A 149 7.97 -7.40 -15.94
C ARG A 149 7.71 -8.52 -14.95
N THR A 150 6.51 -8.56 -14.40
CA THR A 150 6.04 -9.71 -13.61
C THR A 150 6.03 -10.96 -14.48
N GLY A 151 6.56 -12.07 -13.96
CA GLY A 151 6.71 -13.35 -14.64
C GLY A 151 8.03 -13.51 -15.40
N ASP A 152 8.83 -12.45 -15.59
CA ASP A 152 10.09 -12.55 -16.34
C ASP A 152 11.08 -13.48 -15.64
N GLN A 153 11.78 -14.27 -16.46
CA GLN A 153 12.91 -15.08 -16.04
C GLN A 153 14.17 -14.21 -16.03
N VAL A 154 14.81 -14.11 -14.87
CA VAL A 154 16.13 -13.51 -14.71
C VAL A 154 17.13 -14.60 -14.38
N ARG A 155 18.26 -14.61 -15.08
CA ARG A 155 19.37 -15.52 -14.78
C ARG A 155 20.61 -14.72 -14.42
N LEU A 156 21.17 -14.99 -13.24
CA LEU A 156 22.39 -14.38 -12.70
C LEU A 156 23.52 -15.42 -12.75
N GLY A 157 24.43 -15.32 -13.73
CA GLY A 157 25.30 -16.46 -14.03
C GLY A 157 24.48 -17.69 -14.45
N HIS A 158 24.44 -18.71 -13.60
CA HIS A 158 23.63 -19.92 -13.78
C HIS A 158 22.45 -20.02 -12.80
N LEU A 159 22.28 -19.04 -11.89
CA LEU A 159 21.15 -19.01 -10.97
C LEU A 159 19.92 -18.45 -11.67
N ILE A 160 18.86 -19.24 -11.78
CA ILE A 160 17.61 -18.84 -12.43
C ILE A 160 16.59 -18.43 -11.36
N LEU A 161 15.91 -17.32 -11.59
CA LEU A 161 14.82 -16.84 -10.77
C LEU A 161 13.71 -16.20 -11.62
N PHE A 162 12.50 -16.16 -11.08
CA PHE A 162 11.36 -15.44 -11.65
C PHE A 162 10.98 -14.28 -10.76
N VAL A 163 10.67 -13.13 -11.36
CA VAL A 163 10.30 -11.91 -10.62
C VAL A 163 8.81 -11.65 -10.72
N SER A 164 8.16 -11.33 -9.61
CA SER A 164 6.78 -10.83 -9.59
C SER A 164 6.68 -9.52 -8.81
N PHE A 165 6.10 -8.50 -9.42
CA PHE A 165 5.76 -7.26 -8.75
C PHE A 165 4.31 -7.33 -8.25
N HIS A 166 4.14 -7.31 -6.92
CA HIS A 166 2.86 -7.07 -6.28
C HIS A 166 2.87 -5.65 -5.71
N VAL A 167 2.19 -4.72 -6.36
CA VAL A 167 1.93 -3.44 -5.70
C VAL A 167 0.79 -3.72 -4.74
N THR A 168 1.06 -3.68 -3.43
CA THR A 168 -0.02 -3.85 -2.45
C THR A 168 -0.76 -2.52 -2.39
N ASN A 169 -1.69 -2.34 -3.33
CA ASN A 169 -2.50 -1.14 -3.47
C ASN A 169 -3.61 -1.16 -2.43
N PHE A 170 -3.29 -0.90 -1.16
CA PHE A 170 -4.34 -0.46 -0.26
C PHE A 170 -4.59 1.03 -0.46
N ILE A 171 -5.86 1.39 -0.57
CA ILE A 171 -6.31 2.76 -0.39
C ILE A 171 -6.88 2.89 1.01
N MET A 172 -6.66 4.04 1.64
CA MET A 172 -7.33 4.38 2.89
C MET A 172 -8.45 5.36 2.56
N LEU A 173 -9.68 5.01 2.94
CA LEU A 173 -10.84 5.89 2.81
C LEU A 173 -11.21 6.38 4.20
N LYS A 174 -11.08 7.69 4.42
CA LYS A 174 -11.50 8.35 5.64
C LYS A 174 -12.92 8.88 5.47
N ASP A 175 -13.82 8.46 6.34
CA ASP A 175 -15.14 9.05 6.48
C ASP A 175 -15.03 10.35 7.28
N THR A 176 -15.38 11.48 6.66
CA THR A 176 -15.21 12.80 7.28
C THR A 176 -16.46 13.31 8.00
N GLU A 177 -17.60 12.62 7.88
CA GLU A 177 -18.88 13.10 8.42
C GLU A 177 -19.44 12.19 9.52
N SER A 178 -19.02 10.94 9.59
CA SER A 178 -19.50 10.01 10.62
C SER A 178 -19.05 10.44 12.03
N GLU A 179 -20.01 10.84 12.87
CA GLU A 179 -19.76 11.22 14.28
C GLU A 179 -19.27 10.03 15.13
N SER A 180 -19.61 8.81 14.72
CA SER A 180 -19.14 7.56 15.34
C SER A 180 -18.47 6.65 14.31
N PRO A 181 -17.48 5.82 14.72
CA PRO A 181 -16.82 4.87 13.83
C PRO A 181 -17.83 3.99 13.08
N PRO A 182 -17.94 4.11 11.75
CA PRO A 182 -18.86 3.29 10.99
C PRO A 182 -18.42 1.82 11.07
N LYS A 183 -19.41 0.93 11.08
CA LYS A 183 -19.17 -0.50 10.90
C LYS A 183 -19.34 -0.84 9.42
N LEU A 184 -18.57 -1.82 8.92
CA LEU A 184 -18.72 -2.35 7.56
C LEU A 184 -19.98 -3.21 7.43
N THR A 185 -21.16 -2.61 7.59
CA THR A 185 -22.45 -3.25 7.36
C THR A 185 -22.74 -3.34 5.86
N PRO A 186 -23.59 -4.28 5.41
CA PRO A 186 -24.00 -4.33 4.00
C PRO A 186 -24.55 -3.00 3.47
N THR A 187 -25.32 -2.28 4.30
CA THR A 187 -25.87 -0.97 3.97
C THR A 187 -24.77 0.07 3.81
N TYR A 188 -23.85 0.21 4.77
CA TYR A 188 -22.76 1.17 4.68
C TYR A 188 -21.83 0.88 3.49
N LEU A 189 -21.57 -0.41 3.23
CA LEU A 189 -20.82 -0.83 2.06
C LEU A 189 -21.56 -0.45 0.76
N THR A 190 -22.86 -0.72 0.66
CA THR A 190 -23.65 -0.49 -0.56
C THR A 190 -23.89 0.99 -0.85
N ASP A 191 -24.15 1.77 0.19
CA ASP A 191 -24.60 3.16 0.04
C ASP A 191 -23.43 4.15 0.05
N THR A 192 -22.32 3.81 0.73
CA THR A 192 -21.19 4.73 0.92
C THR A 192 -19.92 4.25 0.21
N VAL A 193 -19.49 3.01 0.45
CA VAL A 193 -18.18 2.52 -0.04
C VAL A 193 -18.23 2.09 -1.51
N ILE A 194 -19.21 1.28 -1.90
CA ILE A 194 -19.36 0.73 -3.26
C ILE A 194 -19.48 1.83 -4.32
N PRO A 195 -20.25 2.92 -4.13
CA PRO A 195 -20.30 4.00 -5.11
C PRO A 195 -18.93 4.65 -5.33
N TYR A 196 -18.14 4.80 -4.26
CA TYR A 196 -16.76 5.29 -4.34
C TYR A 196 -15.88 4.35 -5.17
N LEU A 197 -15.91 3.05 -4.85
CA LEU A 197 -15.10 2.03 -5.55
C LEU A 197 -15.53 1.87 -7.02
N ARG A 198 -16.82 1.97 -7.31
CA ARG A 198 -17.34 1.97 -8.69
C ARG A 198 -16.85 3.20 -9.45
N ALA A 199 -16.83 4.37 -8.81
CA ALA A 199 -16.29 5.58 -9.42
C ALA A 199 -14.79 5.45 -9.73
N ILE A 200 -14.00 4.83 -8.84
CA ILE A 200 -12.61 4.47 -9.13
C ILE A 200 -12.50 3.56 -10.36
N ALA A 201 -13.30 2.49 -10.40
CA ALA A 201 -13.27 1.53 -11.51
C ALA A 201 -13.62 2.19 -12.85
N THR A 202 -14.67 3.03 -12.88
CA THR A 202 -15.07 3.77 -14.09
C THR A 202 -14.00 4.75 -14.54
N ALA A 203 -13.35 5.48 -13.63
CA ALA A 203 -12.24 6.35 -13.99
C ALA A 203 -11.07 5.56 -14.55
N GLN A 204 -10.72 4.41 -13.97
CA GLN A 204 -9.61 3.59 -14.46
C GLN A 204 -9.88 3.09 -15.87
N LYS A 205 -11.07 2.56 -16.14
CA LYS A 205 -11.48 2.17 -17.50
C LYS A 205 -11.43 3.34 -18.49
N THR A 206 -11.82 4.54 -18.04
CA THR A 206 -11.74 5.74 -18.88
C THR A 206 -10.29 6.12 -19.20
N ILE A 207 -9.39 6.01 -18.23
CA ILE A 207 -7.94 6.19 -18.41
C ILE A 207 -7.36 5.14 -19.36
N ASP A 208 -7.79 3.88 -19.25
CA ASP A 208 -7.33 2.78 -20.09
C ASP A 208 -7.73 3.00 -21.56
N ALA A 209 -8.98 3.41 -21.77
CA ALA A 209 -9.49 3.78 -23.09
C ALA A 209 -8.75 4.98 -23.71
N LEU A 210 -8.52 6.05 -22.92
CA LEU A 210 -7.74 7.21 -23.35
C LEU A 210 -6.30 6.84 -23.73
N ALA A 211 -5.70 5.92 -22.99
CA ALA A 211 -4.34 5.43 -23.23
C ALA A 211 -4.27 4.33 -24.31
N GLN A 212 -5.40 3.96 -24.94
CA GLN A 212 -5.50 2.89 -25.94
C GLN A 212 -4.89 1.56 -25.48
N ARG A 213 -5.15 1.18 -24.22
CA ARG A 213 -4.69 -0.09 -23.65
C ARG A 213 -5.86 -0.99 -23.26
N GLU A 214 -5.54 -2.26 -23.01
CA GLU A 214 -6.49 -3.23 -22.49
C GLU A 214 -7.07 -2.76 -21.15
N GLU A 215 -8.37 -3.03 -20.94
CA GLU A 215 -9.07 -2.64 -19.72
C GLU A 215 -8.48 -3.36 -18.51
N SER A 216 -8.11 -2.59 -17.48
CA SER A 216 -7.61 -3.12 -16.23
C SER A 216 -8.74 -3.85 -15.50
N GLU A 217 -8.47 -5.08 -15.04
CA GLU A 217 -9.37 -5.78 -14.13
C GLU A 217 -9.26 -5.17 -12.73
N ILE A 218 -10.34 -4.52 -12.27
CA ILE A 218 -10.41 -3.94 -10.93
C ILE A 218 -11.07 -4.95 -9.97
N SER A 219 -10.29 -5.45 -9.01
CA SER A 219 -10.74 -6.42 -8.00
C SER A 219 -10.46 -5.93 -6.58
N ILE A 220 -11.38 -6.18 -5.66
CA ILE A 220 -11.19 -5.93 -4.22
C ILE A 220 -10.69 -7.22 -3.57
N ALA A 221 -9.48 -7.22 -3.04
CA ALA A 221 -8.89 -8.38 -2.37
C ALA A 221 -9.20 -8.43 -0.87
N ASN A 222 -9.30 -7.27 -0.22
CA ASN A 222 -9.64 -7.15 1.20
C ASN A 222 -10.30 -5.80 1.47
N ILE A 223 -11.21 -5.75 2.45
CA ILE A 223 -11.76 -4.52 3.00
C ILE A 223 -11.88 -4.67 4.52
N GLU A 224 -11.27 -3.74 5.26
CA GLU A 224 -11.23 -3.80 6.72
C GLU A 224 -11.33 -2.40 7.33
N MET A 225 -11.80 -2.34 8.58
CA MET A 225 -11.65 -1.12 9.38
C MET A 225 -10.20 -1.04 9.86
N ALA A 226 -9.51 0.03 9.49
CA ALA A 226 -8.12 0.27 9.90
C ALA A 226 -8.00 1.28 11.05
N GLY A 227 -9.11 1.90 11.46
CA GLY A 227 -9.19 2.81 12.60
C GLY A 227 -10.56 3.48 12.69
N PRO A 228 -10.75 4.41 13.65
CA PRO A 228 -11.95 5.23 13.72
C PRO A 228 -12.18 5.98 12.40
N ASN A 229 -13.33 5.79 11.78
CA ASN A 229 -13.69 6.39 10.49
C ASN A 229 -12.71 6.09 9.33
N LEU A 230 -11.87 5.07 9.46
CA LEU A 230 -10.83 4.78 8.49
C LEU A 230 -10.97 3.36 7.96
N ILE A 231 -11.21 3.25 6.66
CA ILE A 231 -11.43 2.00 5.95
C ILE A 231 -10.20 1.74 5.10
N ARG A 232 -9.60 0.56 5.21
CA ARG A 232 -8.56 0.10 4.30
C ARG A 232 -9.19 -0.80 3.26
N VAL A 233 -8.98 -0.49 1.99
CA VAL A 233 -9.45 -1.31 0.86
C VAL A 233 -8.24 -1.73 0.04
N GLN A 234 -7.97 -3.02 -0.06
CA GLN A 234 -6.95 -3.56 -0.95
C GLN A 234 -7.56 -3.74 -2.35
N LEU A 235 -7.14 -2.89 -3.28
CA LEU A 235 -7.74 -2.74 -4.61
C LEU A 235 -6.69 -2.93 -5.71
N ASN A 236 -6.89 -3.92 -6.59
CA ASN A 236 -6.01 -4.16 -7.73
C ASN A 236 -6.50 -3.42 -8.98
N GLY A 237 -5.60 -3.21 -9.95
CA GLY A 237 -5.94 -2.67 -11.27
C GLY A 237 -6.17 -1.15 -11.34
N ALA A 238 -6.31 -0.44 -10.21
CA ALA A 238 -6.72 0.97 -10.17
C ALA A 238 -5.60 2.02 -9.99
N THR A 239 -4.36 1.69 -10.37
CA THR A 239 -3.15 2.47 -10.01
C THR A 239 -3.19 3.93 -10.48
N GLU A 240 -3.55 4.18 -11.74
CA GLU A 240 -3.54 5.54 -12.30
C GLU A 240 -4.60 6.43 -11.67
N THR A 241 -5.79 5.85 -11.44
CA THR A 241 -6.89 6.54 -10.77
C THR A 241 -6.54 6.86 -9.33
N VAL A 242 -6.04 5.90 -8.55
CA VAL A 242 -5.64 6.13 -7.15
C VAL A 242 -4.61 7.25 -7.05
N ARG A 243 -3.60 7.26 -7.92
CA ARG A 243 -2.60 8.34 -7.96
C ARG A 243 -3.25 9.70 -8.23
N TRP A 244 -4.13 9.77 -9.22
CA TRP A 244 -4.84 11.00 -9.55
C TRP A 244 -5.71 11.49 -8.38
N LEU A 245 -6.43 10.59 -7.72
CA LEU A 245 -7.27 10.95 -6.59
C LEU A 245 -6.44 11.47 -5.41
N LEU A 246 -5.37 10.78 -5.02
CA LEU A 246 -4.50 11.22 -3.92
C LEU A 246 -3.84 12.58 -4.20
N GLN A 247 -3.32 12.78 -5.41
CA GLN A 247 -2.53 13.98 -5.73
C GLN A 247 -3.36 15.23 -6.00
N GLN A 248 -4.58 15.07 -6.52
CA GLN A 248 -5.39 16.20 -6.99
C GLN A 248 -6.74 16.27 -6.28
N VAL A 249 -7.56 15.23 -6.39
CA VAL A 249 -8.96 15.28 -5.94
C VAL A 249 -9.06 15.34 -4.42
N ALA A 250 -8.30 14.52 -3.69
CA ALA A 250 -8.28 14.48 -2.24
C ALA A 250 -7.79 15.80 -1.65
N LYS A 251 -6.65 16.31 -2.17
CA LYS A 251 -6.09 17.60 -1.77
C LYS A 251 -7.13 18.71 -1.95
N TRP A 252 -7.74 18.79 -3.13
CA TRP A 252 -8.76 19.80 -3.39
C TRP A 252 -10.00 19.66 -2.48
N LYS A 253 -10.50 18.44 -2.23
CA LYS A 253 -11.65 18.21 -1.32
C LYS A 253 -11.35 18.74 0.09
N VAL A 254 -10.12 18.53 0.58
CA VAL A 254 -9.69 19.02 1.90
C VAL A 254 -9.60 20.54 1.91
N ASP A 255 -8.93 21.13 0.91
CA ASP A 255 -8.74 22.58 0.81
C ASP A 255 -10.08 23.35 0.62
N ASN A 256 -11.13 22.68 0.15
CA ASN A 256 -12.43 23.28 -0.19
C ASN A 256 -13.59 22.63 0.58
N ALA A 257 -13.33 22.13 1.79
CA ALA A 257 -14.29 21.34 2.56
C ALA A 257 -15.68 22.00 2.74
N SER A 258 -15.74 23.33 2.94
CA SER A 258 -17.01 24.06 3.09
C SER A 258 -17.85 24.06 1.81
N VAL A 259 -17.24 24.36 0.66
CA VAL A 259 -17.90 24.37 -0.65
C VAL A 259 -18.38 22.97 -1.01
N VAL A 260 -17.56 21.94 -0.71
CA VAL A 260 -17.92 20.55 -0.95
C VAL A 260 -19.09 20.11 -0.05
N ALA A 261 -19.10 20.50 1.23
CA ALA A 261 -20.19 20.21 2.15
C ALA A 261 -21.51 20.85 1.70
N GLN A 262 -21.48 22.11 1.26
CA GLN A 262 -22.64 22.79 0.68
C GLN A 262 -23.15 22.06 -0.57
N TYR A 263 -22.25 21.64 -1.47
CA TYR A 263 -22.62 20.90 -2.67
C TYR A 263 -23.30 19.55 -2.38
N ARG A 264 -22.88 18.86 -1.32
CA ARG A 264 -23.51 17.63 -0.84
C ARG A 264 -24.90 17.88 -0.27
N ALA A 265 -25.05 18.90 0.57
CA ALA A 265 -26.32 19.27 1.19
C ALA A 265 -27.38 19.58 0.12
N LEU A 266 -27.00 20.29 -0.96
CA LEU A 266 -27.89 20.57 -2.10
C LEU A 266 -28.44 19.30 -2.79
N SER A 267 -27.68 18.20 -2.83
CA SER A 267 -28.20 16.92 -3.35
C SER A 267 -29.12 16.15 -2.40
N GLN A 268 -29.03 16.42 -1.10
CA GLN A 268 -29.80 15.72 -0.08
C GLN A 268 -31.10 16.47 0.27
N ALA A 269 -31.15 17.78 0.00
CA ALA A 269 -32.34 18.60 0.17
C ALA A 269 -33.42 18.27 -0.89
N THR A 270 -34.16 17.19 -0.67
CA THR A 270 -35.51 17.05 -1.24
C THR A 270 -36.41 18.09 -0.60
N THR A 271 -36.81 19.11 -1.37
CA THR A 271 -37.90 20.05 -1.07
C THR A 271 -37.74 20.93 0.19
N ALA A 272 -36.89 21.95 0.14
CA ALA A 272 -37.01 23.11 1.04
C ALA A 272 -37.06 24.41 0.20
N PRO A 273 -38.08 25.29 0.39
CA PRO A 273 -38.13 26.56 -0.31
C PRO A 273 -37.26 27.62 0.38
N HIS A 274 -36.54 28.40 -0.43
CA HIS A 274 -35.90 29.69 -0.08
C HIS A 274 -34.61 29.68 0.76
N GLU A 275 -33.62 28.83 0.44
CA GLU A 275 -32.22 29.32 0.53
C GLU A 275 -31.86 29.95 -0.82
N SER A 276 -31.18 31.11 -0.78
CA SER A 276 -30.97 32.01 -1.93
C SER A 276 -30.49 31.27 -3.18
N GLU A 277 -31.35 31.17 -4.20
CA GLU A 277 -31.09 30.52 -5.50
C GLU A 277 -29.71 30.90 -6.07
N SER A 278 -29.30 32.16 -5.89
CA SER A 278 -28.00 32.69 -6.32
C SER A 278 -26.78 31.99 -5.69
N THR A 279 -26.84 31.57 -4.43
CA THR A 279 -25.73 30.90 -3.74
C THR A 279 -25.64 29.42 -4.13
N SER A 280 -26.79 28.76 -4.31
CA SER A 280 -26.86 27.39 -4.86
C SER A 280 -26.24 27.35 -6.25
N ASP A 281 -26.62 28.28 -7.13
CA ASP A 281 -26.12 28.34 -8.51
C ASP A 281 -24.62 28.63 -8.58
N GLN A 282 -24.11 29.50 -7.71
CA GLN A 282 -22.66 29.77 -7.60
C GLN A 282 -21.88 28.53 -7.18
N THR A 283 -22.34 27.80 -6.16
CA THR A 283 -21.68 26.57 -5.70
C THR A 283 -21.72 25.48 -6.77
N GLN A 284 -22.86 25.28 -7.44
CA GLN A 284 -22.96 24.30 -8.52
C GLN A 284 -22.04 24.65 -9.70
N THR A 285 -21.96 25.92 -10.07
CA THR A 285 -21.07 26.41 -11.13
C THR A 285 -19.60 26.20 -10.78
N ALA A 286 -19.18 26.60 -9.57
CA ALA A 286 -17.81 26.42 -9.10
C ALA A 286 -17.37 24.94 -9.11
N ILE A 287 -18.25 24.05 -8.64
CA ILE A 287 -17.97 22.60 -8.65
C ILE A 287 -17.93 22.06 -10.08
N ARG A 288 -18.86 22.46 -10.95
CA ARG A 288 -18.88 22.04 -12.36
C ARG A 288 -17.57 22.43 -13.05
N ASP A 289 -17.14 23.67 -12.89
CA ASP A 289 -15.94 24.19 -13.53
C ASP A 289 -14.69 23.48 -12.99
N LYS A 290 -14.64 23.20 -11.68
CA LYS A 290 -13.53 22.45 -11.09
C LYS A 290 -13.48 20.99 -11.52
N LYS A 291 -14.64 20.32 -11.68
CA LYS A 291 -14.70 18.98 -12.26
C LYS A 291 -14.12 18.97 -13.67
N ALA A 292 -14.49 19.95 -14.48
CA ALA A 292 -13.98 20.09 -15.84
C ALA A 292 -12.47 20.32 -15.88
N GLU A 293 -11.93 21.15 -14.98
CA GLU A 293 -10.49 21.40 -14.84
C GLU A 293 -9.73 20.11 -14.47
N LEU A 294 -10.18 19.39 -13.44
CA LEU A 294 -9.55 18.15 -12.97
C LEU A 294 -9.56 17.05 -14.04
N ALA A 295 -10.67 16.90 -14.78
CA ALA A 295 -10.77 15.98 -15.90
C ALA A 295 -9.79 16.36 -17.03
N GLN A 296 -9.72 17.64 -17.39
CA GLN A 296 -8.82 18.13 -18.44
C GLN A 296 -7.34 17.92 -18.10
N VAL A 297 -6.95 18.17 -16.84
CA VAL A 297 -5.58 17.92 -16.36
C VAL A 297 -5.22 16.43 -16.48
N LEU A 298 -6.13 15.54 -16.10
CA LEU A 298 -5.93 14.09 -16.23
C LEU A 298 -5.78 13.66 -17.69
N ILE A 299 -6.67 14.12 -18.58
CA ILE A 299 -6.63 13.78 -20.01
C ILE A 299 -5.30 14.23 -20.64
N LYS A 300 -4.88 15.49 -20.41
CA LYS A 300 -3.60 16.00 -20.93
C LYS A 300 -2.40 15.21 -20.44
N ARG A 301 -2.45 14.67 -19.22
CA ARG A 301 -1.38 13.83 -18.66
C ARG A 301 -1.35 12.44 -19.31
N VAL A 302 -2.50 11.81 -19.48
CA VAL A 302 -2.62 10.42 -19.93
C VAL A 302 -2.49 10.30 -21.45
N ALA A 303 -3.08 11.24 -22.18
CA ALA A 303 -3.17 11.21 -23.64
C ALA A 303 -2.96 12.64 -24.21
N PRO A 304 -1.73 13.20 -24.11
CA PRO A 304 -1.44 14.57 -24.55
C PRO A 304 -1.69 14.81 -26.04
N GLN A 305 -1.69 13.74 -26.85
CA GLN A 305 -1.93 13.77 -28.29
C GLN A 305 -3.41 13.81 -28.70
N VAL A 306 -4.35 13.57 -27.78
CA VAL A 306 -5.79 13.52 -28.09
C VAL A 306 -6.36 14.94 -28.06
N ASP A 307 -7.06 15.33 -29.13
CA ASP A 307 -7.69 16.64 -29.24
C ASP A 307 -8.97 16.76 -28.39
N ALA A 308 -9.53 17.97 -28.31
CA ALA A 308 -10.69 18.26 -27.47
C ALA A 308 -11.95 17.51 -27.92
N ASP A 309 -12.14 17.32 -29.23
CA ASP A 309 -13.33 16.68 -29.79
C ASP A 309 -13.29 15.16 -29.54
N GLN A 310 -12.12 14.54 -29.74
CA GLN A 310 -11.89 13.12 -29.48
C GLN A 310 -11.97 12.77 -27.98
N SER A 311 -11.66 13.73 -27.11
CA SER A 311 -11.69 13.52 -25.65
C SER A 311 -13.02 13.91 -24.97
N ALA A 312 -14.01 14.45 -25.70
CA ALA A 312 -15.26 14.94 -25.13
C ALA A 312 -16.03 13.88 -24.32
N VAL A 313 -16.14 12.65 -24.84
CA VAL A 313 -16.81 11.53 -24.15
C VAL A 313 -16.07 11.16 -22.87
N HIS A 314 -14.73 11.13 -22.90
CA HIS A 314 -13.92 10.82 -21.73
C HIS A 314 -14.01 11.92 -20.67
N HIS A 315 -14.06 13.19 -21.09
CA HIS A 315 -14.26 14.32 -20.20
C HIS A 315 -15.59 14.21 -19.45
N GLN A 316 -16.68 13.91 -20.17
CA GLN A 316 -18.00 13.70 -19.57
C GLN A 316 -18.01 12.53 -18.57
N ASN A 317 -17.40 11.40 -18.93
CA ASN A 317 -17.29 10.23 -18.04
C ASN A 317 -16.52 10.57 -16.75
N LEU A 318 -15.40 11.28 -16.87
CA LEU A 318 -14.62 11.73 -15.71
C LEU A 318 -15.39 12.75 -14.87
N ALA A 319 -16.18 13.63 -15.48
CA ALA A 319 -17.04 14.57 -14.75
C ALA A 319 -18.10 13.85 -13.92
N THR A 320 -18.72 12.78 -14.44
CA THR A 320 -19.67 11.93 -13.68
C THR A 320 -18.98 11.18 -12.54
N VAL A 321 -17.76 10.68 -12.78
CA VAL A 321 -16.94 10.07 -11.72
C VAL A 321 -16.64 11.08 -10.61
N LEU A 322 -16.16 12.26 -10.97
CA LEU A 322 -15.84 13.32 -10.01
C LEU A 322 -17.08 13.77 -9.24
N ASP A 323 -18.25 13.86 -9.88
CA ASP A 323 -19.51 14.16 -9.19
C ASP A 323 -19.76 13.19 -8.02
N THR A 324 -19.67 11.89 -8.32
CA THR A 324 -19.82 10.81 -7.32
C THR A 324 -18.78 10.94 -6.19
N LEU A 325 -17.51 11.15 -6.54
CA LEU A 325 -16.39 11.24 -5.60
C LEU A 325 -16.40 12.51 -4.74
N ILE A 326 -17.01 13.59 -5.21
CA ILE A 326 -17.16 14.84 -4.46
C ILE A 326 -18.34 14.72 -3.49
N ARG A 327 -19.45 14.09 -3.93
CA ARG A 327 -20.68 13.95 -3.15
C ARG A 327 -20.58 12.97 -1.98
N THR A 328 -19.74 11.96 -2.09
CA THR A 328 -19.46 11.03 -0.99
C THR A 328 -18.70 11.70 0.18
N PRO A 329 -19.02 11.31 1.43
CA PRO A 329 -18.27 11.75 2.61
C PRO A 329 -16.86 11.12 2.70
N LEU A 330 -16.55 10.14 1.84
CA LEU A 330 -15.25 9.49 1.85
C LEU A 330 -14.17 10.35 1.19
N VAL A 331 -13.00 10.40 1.80
CA VAL A 331 -11.79 11.03 1.27
C VAL A 331 -10.66 10.01 1.26
N ILE A 332 -10.06 9.78 0.09
CA ILE A 332 -8.88 8.91 -0.02
C ILE A 332 -7.66 9.59 0.62
N THR A 333 -6.86 8.84 1.35
CA THR A 333 -5.64 9.32 2.03
C THR A 333 -4.53 8.28 1.99
N ASP A 334 -3.28 8.74 2.11
CA ASP A 334 -2.05 7.95 2.21
C ASP A 334 -1.59 7.76 3.66
N ASN A 335 -2.26 8.37 4.64
CA ASN A 335 -1.89 8.28 6.04
C ASN A 335 -2.34 6.93 6.64
N PRO A 336 -1.40 6.06 7.08
CA PRO A 336 -1.76 5.05 8.06
C PRO A 336 -2.19 5.75 9.35
N PRO A 337 -3.09 5.15 10.16
CA PRO A 337 -3.50 5.75 11.42
C PRO A 337 -2.27 6.07 12.27
N GLU A 338 -2.19 7.30 12.78
CA GLU A 338 -1.26 7.63 13.85
C GLU A 338 -1.58 6.68 15.01
N LYS A 339 -0.58 5.90 15.44
CA LYS A 339 -0.70 4.99 16.58
C LYS A 339 -0.67 5.76 17.89
#